data_AF-A0A177MCT5-F1
#
_entry.id   AF-A0A177MCT5-F1
#
_cell.length_a   1.000
_cell.length_b   1.000
_cell.length_c   1.000
_cell.angle_alpha   90.00
_cell.angle_beta   90.00
_cell.angle_gamma   90.00
#
_symmetry.space_group_name_H-M   'P 1'
#
loop_
_entity.id
_entity.type
_entity.pdbx_description
1 polymer ?
#
loop_
_entity_poly.entity_id
_entity_poly.type
_entity_poly.pdbx_seq_one_letter_code
_entity_poly.pdbx_strand_id
1 'polypeptide(L)'
;MSAKAPRRQGAKAHRRLQVGRMIKFVEFIEQTERPHNLHEIGKRHVIAFWKAHRDLAPKTAHAYWLALCVIWEWTDKPGQPPKPLCIAKSEHKEDQP
;
A
#
# COMPACT_ATOMS: atom_id res chain seq x y z
N MET A 1 13.95 -36.61 14.79
CA MET A 1 12.84 -35.70 15.16
C MET A 1 13.05 -34.39 14.38
N SER A 2 12.28 -34.12 13.33
CA SER A 2 12.49 -32.95 12.45
C SER A 2 11.36 -31.92 12.64
N ALA A 3 11.74 -30.65 12.76
CA ALA A 3 10.93 -29.56 13.29
C ALA A 3 9.83 -29.05 12.33
N LYS A 4 8.75 -28.55 12.95
CA LYS A 4 7.47 -28.09 12.39
C LYS A 4 7.59 -26.98 11.34
N ALA A 5 6.77 -27.07 10.30
CA ALA A 5 6.54 -26.00 9.35
C ALA A 5 5.41 -25.03 9.80
N PRO A 6 5.62 -23.71 9.87
CA PRO A 6 4.55 -22.76 10.17
C PRO A 6 3.80 -22.37 8.88
N ARG A 7 3.11 -23.31 8.23
CA ARG A 7 2.72 -23.12 6.81
C ARG A 7 1.28 -22.66 6.51
N ARG A 8 0.44 -22.31 7.50
CA ARG A 8 -0.97 -21.89 7.22
C ARG A 8 -1.48 -20.65 7.97
N GLN A 9 -1.02 -20.37 9.20
CA GLN A 9 -1.53 -19.24 9.98
C GLN A 9 -0.96 -17.87 9.54
N GLY A 10 0.31 -17.81 9.14
CA GLY A 10 0.98 -16.55 8.77
C GLY A 10 0.37 -15.88 7.52
N ALA A 11 -0.01 -16.67 6.52
CA ALA A 11 -0.61 -16.14 5.29
C ALA A 11 -1.99 -15.50 5.54
N LYS A 12 -2.81 -16.10 6.42
CA LYS A 12 -4.11 -15.54 6.79
C LYS A 12 -3.95 -14.23 7.57
N ALA A 13 -3.02 -14.19 8.53
CA ALA A 13 -2.71 -12.97 9.26
C ALA A 13 -2.21 -11.86 8.32
N HIS A 14 -1.35 -12.20 7.37
CA HIS A 14 -0.85 -11.25 6.37
C HIS A 14 -1.98 -10.66 5.51
N ARG A 15 -2.90 -11.51 5.00
CA ARG A 15 -4.09 -11.05 4.26
C ARG A 15 -4.97 -10.12 5.10
N ARG A 16 -5.22 -10.44 6.36
CA ARG A 16 -6.01 -9.58 7.26
C ARG A 16 -5.35 -8.22 7.45
N LEU A 17 -4.03 -8.18 7.60
CA LEU A 17 -3.29 -6.93 7.71
C LEU A 17 -3.33 -6.12 6.41
N GLN A 18 -3.24 -6.78 5.25
CA GLN A 18 -3.37 -6.11 3.95
C GLN A 18 -4.75 -5.48 3.80
N VAL A 19 -5.83 -6.24 4.06
CA VAL A 19 -7.21 -5.74 4.04
C VAL A 19 -7.40 -4.58 5.01
N GLY A 20 -6.85 -4.67 6.23
CA GLY A 20 -6.93 -3.57 7.19
C GLY A 20 -6.25 -2.28 6.71
N ARG A 21 -5.19 -2.38 5.90
CA ARG A 21 -4.55 -1.21 5.28
C ARG A 21 -5.37 -0.66 4.12
N MET A 22 -6.01 -1.53 3.34
CA MET A 22 -6.93 -1.12 2.28
C MET A 22 -8.09 -0.30 2.85
N ILE A 23 -8.72 -0.80 3.94
CA ILE A 23 -9.80 -0.10 4.64
C ILE A 23 -9.34 1.28 5.09
N LYS A 24 -8.21 1.38 5.79
CA LYS A 24 -7.68 2.68 6.26
C LYS A 24 -7.43 3.68 5.14
N PHE A 25 -6.99 3.22 3.97
CA PHE A 25 -6.81 4.08 2.82
C PHE A 25 -8.14 4.58 2.26
N VAL A 26 -9.13 3.69 2.13
CA VAL A 26 -10.48 4.06 1.66
C VAL A 26 -11.14 5.04 2.64
N GLU A 27 -11.09 4.76 3.94
CA GLU A 27 -11.60 5.65 5.00
C GLU A 27 -10.97 7.05 4.90
N PHE A 28 -9.64 7.12 4.68
CA PHE A 28 -8.96 8.40 4.49
C PHE A 28 -9.49 9.17 3.27
N ILE A 29 -9.68 8.49 2.14
CA ILE A 29 -10.18 9.14 0.91
C ILE A 29 -11.64 9.58 1.09
N GLU A 30 -12.48 8.76 1.70
CA GLU A 30 -13.88 9.09 2.00
C GLU A 30 -13.98 10.32 2.90
N GLN A 31 -13.06 10.49 3.85
CA GLN A 31 -13.03 11.65 4.73
C GLN A 31 -12.51 12.93 4.05
N THR A 32 -11.60 12.81 3.09
CA THR A 32 -10.87 13.95 2.51
C THR A 32 -11.43 14.43 1.18
N GLU A 33 -11.75 13.50 0.27
CA GLU A 33 -12.12 13.82 -1.12
C GLU A 33 -13.52 13.31 -1.50
N ARG A 34 -14.10 12.36 -0.73
CA ARG A 34 -15.47 11.84 -0.92
C ARG A 34 -15.77 11.37 -2.37
N PRO A 35 -15.00 10.43 -2.93
CA PRO A 35 -15.28 9.88 -4.25
C PRO A 35 -16.64 9.15 -4.24
N HIS A 36 -17.34 9.21 -5.37
CA HIS A 36 -18.65 8.57 -5.53
C HIS A 36 -18.53 7.10 -5.95
N ASN A 37 -17.41 6.70 -6.55
CA ASN A 37 -17.17 5.34 -7.02
C ASN A 37 -15.68 4.97 -6.98
N LEU A 38 -15.38 3.67 -7.03
CA LEU A 38 -14.02 3.14 -6.93
C LEU A 38 -13.11 3.63 -8.08
N HIS A 39 -13.65 3.81 -9.29
CA HIS A 39 -12.87 4.23 -10.46
C HIS A 39 -12.37 5.67 -10.37
N GLU A 40 -12.92 6.50 -9.48
CA GLU A 40 -12.40 7.84 -9.21
C GLU A 40 -11.07 7.79 -8.45
N ILE A 41 -10.75 6.70 -7.75
CA ILE A 41 -9.53 6.56 -6.93
C ILE A 41 -8.27 6.56 -7.82
N GLY A 42 -7.74 7.74 -8.15
CA GLY A 42 -6.53 7.94 -8.96
C GLY A 42 -5.28 8.31 -8.18
N LYS A 43 -4.23 8.69 -8.94
CA LYS A 43 -2.88 9.00 -8.42
C LYS A 43 -2.92 10.12 -7.38
N ARG A 44 -3.81 11.10 -7.57
CA ARG A 44 -4.01 12.23 -6.65
C ARG A 44 -4.34 11.76 -5.24
N HIS A 45 -5.26 10.82 -5.07
CA HIS A 45 -5.65 10.27 -3.76
C HIS A 45 -4.49 9.53 -3.08
N VAL A 46 -3.71 8.76 -3.86
CA VAL A 46 -2.50 8.10 -3.35
C VAL A 46 -1.47 9.12 -2.87
N ILE A 47 -1.25 10.19 -3.65
CA ILE A 47 -0.33 11.28 -3.27
C ILE A 47 -0.84 12.01 -2.01
N ALA A 48 -2.14 12.27 -1.91
CA ALA A 48 -2.75 12.89 -0.73
C ALA A 48 -2.55 12.02 0.52
N PHE A 49 -2.77 10.71 0.40
CA PHE A 49 -2.53 9.75 1.48
C PHE A 49 -1.08 9.79 1.95
N TRP A 50 -0.11 9.79 1.04
CA TRP A 50 1.31 9.91 1.40
C TRP A 50 1.70 11.25 1.99
N LYS A 51 1.04 12.34 1.59
CA LYS A 51 1.24 13.66 2.19
C LYS A 51 0.70 13.74 3.61
N ALA A 52 -0.41 13.06 3.91
CA ALA A 52 -0.98 13.00 5.25
C ALA A 52 -0.23 12.06 6.20
N HIS A 53 0.49 11.06 5.68
CA HIS A 53 1.16 10.02 6.46
C HIS A 53 2.69 10.02 6.26
N ARG A 54 3.31 11.20 6.35
CA ARG A 54 4.76 11.38 6.13
C ARG A 54 5.63 10.66 7.16
N ASP A 55 5.11 10.47 8.37
CA ASP A 55 5.85 9.91 9.50
C ASP A 55 5.83 8.37 9.55
N LEU A 56 5.26 7.72 8.53
CA LEU A 56 5.28 6.26 8.45
C LEU A 56 6.70 5.73 8.27
N ALA A 57 7.07 4.75 9.11
CA ALA A 57 8.29 3.99 8.93
C ALA A 57 8.33 3.34 7.53
N PRO A 58 9.50 3.24 6.87
CA PRO A 58 9.60 2.74 5.49
C PRO A 58 8.96 1.36 5.28
N LYS A 59 9.15 0.44 6.23
CA LYS A 59 8.53 -0.91 6.19
C LYS A 59 7.00 -0.85 6.25
N THR A 60 6.45 0.06 7.05
CA THR A 60 5.00 0.26 7.16
C THR A 60 4.45 0.90 5.89
N ALA A 61 5.14 1.92 5.35
CA ALA A 61 4.79 2.54 4.09
C ALA A 61 4.80 1.53 2.93
N HIS A 62 5.76 0.60 2.92
CA HIS A 62 5.83 -0.47 1.91
C HIS A 62 4.63 -1.40 2.00
N ALA A 63 4.27 -1.81 3.22
CA ALA A 63 3.11 -2.65 3.44
C ALA A 63 1.79 -1.96 3.05
N TYR A 64 1.69 -0.64 3.19
CA TYR A 64 0.57 0.14 2.63
C TYR A 64 0.63 0.17 1.11
N TRP A 65 1.79 0.41 0.51
CA TRP A 65 1.92 0.44 -0.95
C TRP A 65 1.49 -0.89 -1.60
N LEU A 66 1.86 -2.04 -1.00
CA LEU A 66 1.36 -3.35 -1.45
C LEU A 66 -0.17 -3.50 -1.36
N ALA A 67 -0.80 -2.88 -0.36
CA ALA A 67 -2.25 -2.84 -0.25
C ALA A 67 -2.88 -1.93 -1.33
N LEU A 68 -2.23 -0.81 -1.64
CA LEU A 68 -2.66 0.10 -2.70
C LEU A 68 -2.56 -0.53 -4.08
N CYS A 69 -1.55 -1.36 -4.35
CA CYS A 69 -1.46 -2.08 -5.62
C CYS A 69 -2.69 -2.96 -5.88
N VAL A 70 -3.20 -3.65 -4.86
CA VAL A 70 -4.43 -4.46 -4.98
C VAL A 70 -5.65 -3.59 -5.31
N ILE A 71 -5.80 -2.44 -4.64
CA ILE A 71 -6.88 -1.49 -4.96
C ILE A 71 -6.71 -0.97 -6.39
N TRP A 72 -5.48 -0.67 -6.80
CA TRP A 72 -5.17 -0.13 -8.12
C TRP A 72 -5.56 -1.10 -9.24
N GLU A 73 -5.27 -2.39 -9.06
CA GLU A 73 -5.69 -3.47 -9.96
C GLU A 73 -7.22 -3.48 -10.15
N TRP A 74 -8.00 -3.19 -9.11
CA TRP A 74 -9.47 -3.13 -9.21
C TRP A 74 -9.99 -1.88 -9.91
N THR A 75 -9.19 -0.82 -10.00
CA THR A 75 -9.59 0.42 -10.70
C THR A 75 -9.39 0.37 -12.21
N ASP A 76 -8.80 -0.71 -12.74
CA ASP A 76 -8.43 -0.89 -14.15
C ASP A 76 -7.52 0.23 -14.70
N LYS A 77 -6.66 0.78 -13.83
CA LYS A 77 -5.72 1.86 -14.19
C LYS A 77 -4.38 1.29 -14.59
N PRO A 78 -3.73 1.83 -15.64
CA PRO A 78 -2.44 1.34 -16.08
C PRO A 78 -1.34 1.59 -15.04
N GLY A 79 -0.39 0.67 -14.99
CA GLY A 79 0.81 0.77 -14.17
C GLY A 79 0.56 0.53 -12.68
N GLN A 80 1.36 1.17 -11.84
CA GLN A 80 1.32 1.00 -10.39
C GLN A 80 0.96 2.34 -9.70
N PRO A 81 0.37 2.28 -8.50
CA PRO A 81 0.14 3.47 -7.71
C PRO A 81 1.48 4.14 -7.33
N PRO A 82 1.50 5.48 -7.20
CA PRO A 82 2.70 6.20 -6.76
C PRO A 82 3.31 5.61 -5.47
N LYS A 83 4.61 5.33 -5.50
CA LYS A 83 5.37 4.87 -4.33
C LYS A 83 5.52 6.01 -3.29
N PRO A 84 5.57 5.69 -1.99
CA PRO A 84 5.85 6.68 -0.96
C PRO A 84 7.31 7.16 -1.06
N LEU A 85 7.55 8.44 -0.78
CA LEU A 85 8.88 9.06 -0.92
C LEU A 85 9.95 8.40 -0.04
N CYS A 86 9.58 7.89 1.14
CA CYS A 86 10.50 7.21 2.04
C CYS A 86 11.04 5.89 1.47
N ILE A 87 10.38 5.28 0.48
CA ILE A 87 10.83 4.06 -0.21
C ILE A 87 11.53 4.41 -1.52
N ALA A 88 11.04 5.41 -2.25
CA ALA A 88 11.69 5.89 -3.47
C ALA A 88 13.15 6.33 -3.23
N LYS A 89 13.43 6.88 -2.03
CA LYS A 89 14.80 7.26 -1.63
C LYS A 89 15.74 6.06 -1.41
N SER A 90 15.21 4.87 -1.11
CA SER A 90 16.01 3.66 -0.87
C SER A 90 16.35 2.87 -2.13
N GLU A 91 15.63 3.08 -3.25
CA GLU A 91 15.94 2.41 -4.54
C GLU A 91 17.08 3.09 -5.32
N HIS A 92 17.55 4.27 -4.90
CA HIS A 92 18.67 4.99 -5.53
C HIS A 92 20.05 4.62 -4.98
N LYS A 93 20.20 3.43 -4.38
CA LYS A 93 21.47 2.97 -3.81
C LYS A 93 21.79 1.53 -4.20
N GLU A 94 21.77 1.20 -5.49
CA GLU A 94 22.59 0.14 -6.08
C GLU A 94 22.41 0.19 -7.60
N ASP A 95 23.29 0.94 -8.28
CA ASP A 95 24.01 0.50 -9.49
C ASP A 95 24.90 1.67 -9.94
N GLN A 96 26.19 1.62 -9.59
CA GLN A 96 27.29 2.15 -10.40
C GLN A 96 28.65 1.85 -9.73
N PRO A 97 29.72 1.69 -10.55
CA PRO A 97 30.34 0.43 -10.95
C PRO A 97 31.52 0.01 -10.06
#